data_AF-A0A7I9WXK2-F1
#
_entry.id   AF-A0A7I9WXK2-F1
#
_cell.length_a   1.000
_cell.length_b   1.000
_cell.length_c   1.000
_cell.angle_alpha   90.00
_cell.angle_beta   90.00
_cell.angle_gamma   90.00
#
_symmetry.space_group_name_H-M   'P 1'
#
loop_
_entity.id
_entity.type
_entity.pdbx_description
1 polymer ?
#
loop_
_entity_poly.entity_id
_entity_poly.type
_entity_poly.pdbx_seq_one_letter_code
_entity_poly.pdbx_strand_id
1 'polypeptide(L)'
;MATILSAQCTDVRVNQTTPALFAKYRTAADYAGANRAELEELIRPTGFYRNKANSLIGLGQALVDKFDGEVPRTLDELVTLPGIGRKTANVVLGNAFDIPGITVDTHFGRLVRRWRWTAEEDPVKVEMAVGELIERPEWTLLSHRVIFHGRRVCHARKPACGVCVLAKDCPSFGAGPTDPQLAAPLVKGLRPSTCWPWPGCEQGGPVDRRDAGAGRGAGGGVPVRTSRPAAGRRAEWSARCR
;
A
#
# COMPACT_ATOMS: atom_id res chain seq x y z
N MET A 1 10.04 -14.82 0.44
CA MET A 1 11.30 -14.20 0.92
C MET A 1 11.27 -12.67 0.91
N ALA A 2 11.11 -12.00 -0.25
CA ALA A 2 11.12 -10.53 -0.33
C ALA A 2 10.07 -9.84 0.57
N THR A 3 8.91 -10.46 0.75
CA THR A 3 7.84 -9.99 1.65
C THR A 3 8.22 -9.97 3.14
N ILE A 4 9.10 -10.88 3.58
CA ILE A 4 9.63 -10.87 4.95
C ILE A 4 10.67 -9.75 5.09
N LEU A 5 11.50 -9.55 4.06
CA LEU A 5 12.52 -8.49 4.06
C LEU A 5 11.94 -7.09 4.05
N SER A 6 10.76 -6.89 3.45
CA SER A 6 10.08 -5.58 3.39
C SER A 6 9.45 -5.15 4.72
N ALA A 7 9.36 -6.05 5.71
CA ALA A 7 8.95 -5.67 7.06
C ALA A 7 9.88 -4.58 7.60
N GLN A 8 9.32 -3.39 7.84
CA GLN A 8 10.03 -2.20 8.34
C GLN A 8 11.26 -1.83 7.49
N CYS A 9 11.21 -2.10 6.17
CA CYS A 9 12.25 -1.74 5.22
C CYS A 9 11.60 -1.10 3.98
N THR A 10 12.34 -0.28 3.25
CA THR A 10 11.84 0.31 2.00
C THR A 10 11.96 -0.70 0.86
N ASP A 11 11.00 -0.68 -0.06
CA ASP A 11 11.01 -1.55 -1.24
C ASP A 11 12.30 -1.35 -2.06
N VAL A 12 12.81 -0.11 -2.14
CA VAL A 12 14.10 0.21 -2.80
C VAL A 12 15.27 -0.58 -2.19
N ARG A 13 15.36 -0.61 -0.86
CA ARG A 13 16.45 -1.30 -0.17
C ARG A 13 16.32 -2.81 -0.33
N VAL A 14 15.11 -3.35 -0.23
CA VAL A 14 14.85 -4.78 -0.47
C VAL A 14 15.31 -5.17 -1.88
N ASN A 15 14.93 -4.39 -2.89
CA ASN A 15 15.26 -4.66 -4.28
C ASN A 15 16.77 -4.56 -4.59
N GLN A 16 17.54 -3.81 -3.79
CA GLN A 16 18.99 -3.78 -3.87
C GLN A 16 19.65 -5.03 -3.24
N THR A 17 19.03 -5.59 -2.20
CA THR A 17 19.56 -6.76 -1.47
C THR A 17 19.16 -8.09 -2.12
N THR A 18 17.95 -8.21 -2.65
CA THR A 18 17.42 -9.47 -3.18
C THR A 18 18.20 -10.10 -4.34
N PRO A 19 18.86 -9.37 -5.27
CA PRO A 19 19.58 -10.00 -6.37
C PRO A 19 20.73 -10.92 -5.88
N ALA A 20 21.56 -10.43 -4.97
CA ALA A 20 22.65 -11.23 -4.38
C ALA A 20 22.10 -12.37 -3.52
N LEU A 21 21.02 -12.11 -2.77
CA LEU A 21 20.37 -13.11 -1.94
C LEU A 21 19.82 -14.27 -2.78
N PHE A 22 19.09 -13.96 -3.85
CA PHE A 22 18.44 -14.96 -4.69
C PHE A 22 19.40 -15.67 -5.64
N ALA A 23 20.55 -15.07 -5.95
CA ALA A 23 21.62 -15.77 -6.64
C ALA A 23 22.22 -16.88 -5.76
N LYS A 24 22.37 -16.62 -4.46
CA LYS A 24 22.97 -17.55 -3.50
C LYS A 24 21.98 -18.58 -2.95
N TYR A 25 20.77 -18.16 -2.61
CA TYR A 25 19.74 -18.99 -2.00
C TYR A 25 18.51 -19.03 -2.92
N ARG A 26 18.37 -20.14 -3.66
CA ARG A 26 17.40 -20.31 -4.75
C ARG A 26 16.21 -21.15 -4.33
N THR A 27 16.43 -22.13 -3.47
CA THR A 27 15.43 -23.12 -3.04
C THR A 27 15.12 -23.02 -1.56
N ALA A 28 13.99 -23.58 -1.12
CA ALA A 28 13.66 -23.66 0.31
C ALA A 28 14.74 -24.38 1.12
N ALA A 29 15.34 -25.44 0.55
CA ALA A 29 16.44 -26.18 1.16
C ALA A 29 17.69 -25.30 1.37
N ASP A 30 18.02 -24.42 0.42
CA ASP A 30 19.15 -23.49 0.57
C ASP A 30 18.97 -22.57 1.78
N TYR A 31 17.74 -22.09 2.02
CA TYR A 31 17.42 -21.27 3.19
C TYR A 31 17.38 -22.11 4.47
N ALA A 32 16.86 -23.33 4.41
CA ALA A 32 16.76 -24.22 5.57
C ALA A 32 18.14 -24.58 6.15
N GLY A 33 19.13 -24.77 5.27
CA GLY A 33 20.53 -25.05 5.61
C GLY A 33 21.45 -23.83 5.60
N ALA A 34 20.91 -22.60 5.51
CA ALA A 34 21.72 -21.41 5.36
C ALA A 34 22.64 -21.17 6.56
N ASN A 35 23.90 -20.79 6.30
CA ASN A 35 24.78 -20.31 7.35
C ASN A 35 24.23 -18.98 7.89
N ARG A 36 23.84 -18.99 9.17
CA ARG A 36 23.20 -17.85 9.83
C ARG A 36 24.04 -16.57 9.76
N ALA A 37 25.35 -16.65 10.02
CA ALA A 37 26.22 -15.48 10.03
C ALA A 37 26.35 -14.86 8.63
N GLU A 38 26.47 -15.70 7.61
CA GLU A 38 26.53 -15.24 6.23
C GLU A 38 25.20 -14.65 5.74
N LEU A 39 24.09 -15.30 6.04
CA LEU A 39 22.76 -14.78 5.70
C LEU A 39 22.54 -13.42 6.36
N GLU A 40 22.84 -13.31 7.66
CA GLU A 40 22.74 -12.06 8.41
C GLU A 40 23.54 -10.93 7.78
N GLU A 41 24.78 -11.20 7.34
CA GLU A 41 25.60 -10.18 6.68
C GLU A 41 24.96 -9.71 5.37
N LEU A 42 24.48 -10.66 4.58
CA LEU A 42 23.90 -10.36 3.28
C LEU A 42 22.60 -9.56 3.38
N ILE A 43 21.80 -9.78 4.42
CA ILE A 43 20.53 -9.04 4.66
C ILE A 43 20.66 -7.90 5.69
N ARG A 44 21.86 -7.65 6.24
CA ARG A 44 22.15 -6.55 7.17
C ARG A 44 21.61 -5.19 6.71
N PRO A 45 21.68 -4.81 5.42
CA PRO A 45 21.17 -3.52 4.94
C PRO A 45 19.65 -3.34 5.10
N THR A 46 18.89 -4.41 5.33
CA THR A 46 17.42 -4.36 5.44
C THR A 46 16.92 -4.02 6.84
N GLY A 47 17.80 -3.90 7.84
CA GLY A 47 17.42 -3.65 9.24
C GLY A 47 16.71 -4.83 9.89
N PHE A 48 16.73 -4.91 11.23
CA PHE A 48 16.19 -6.06 12.00
C PHE A 48 16.66 -7.43 11.48
N TYR A 49 17.87 -7.46 10.92
CA TYR A 49 18.36 -8.57 10.11
C TYR A 49 18.48 -9.88 10.90
N ARG A 50 18.74 -9.83 12.20
CA ARG A 50 18.78 -11.04 13.05
C ARG A 50 17.43 -11.75 13.10
N ASN A 51 16.35 -11.00 13.32
CA ASN A 51 14.99 -11.55 13.35
C ASN A 51 14.58 -12.00 11.96
N LYS A 52 14.91 -11.23 10.92
CA LYS A 52 14.63 -11.60 9.52
C LYS A 52 15.37 -12.87 9.12
N ALA A 53 16.64 -13.03 9.50
CA ALA A 53 17.41 -14.25 9.24
C ALA A 53 16.77 -15.46 9.92
N ASN A 54 16.37 -15.32 11.19
CA ASN A 54 15.63 -16.38 11.89
C ASN A 54 14.33 -16.74 11.16
N SER A 55 13.56 -15.75 10.70
CA SER A 55 12.34 -16.00 9.94
C SER A 55 12.59 -16.64 8.57
N LEU A 56 13.65 -16.25 7.85
CA LEU A 56 14.00 -16.84 6.55
C LEU A 56 14.45 -18.30 6.68
N ILE A 57 15.31 -18.61 7.66
CA ILE A 57 15.78 -19.97 7.93
C ILE A 57 14.59 -20.84 8.39
N GLY A 58 13.82 -20.36 9.37
CA GLY A 58 12.65 -21.08 9.88
C GLY A 58 11.57 -21.29 8.82
N LEU A 59 11.38 -20.33 7.91
CA LEU A 59 10.51 -20.50 6.75
C LEU A 59 11.04 -21.59 5.80
N GLY A 60 12.33 -21.58 5.47
CA GLY A 60 12.95 -22.61 4.65
C GLY A 60 12.76 -24.01 5.24
N GLN A 61 13.04 -24.17 6.53
CA GLN A 61 12.85 -25.41 7.28
C GLN A 61 11.38 -25.86 7.25
N ALA A 62 10.45 -24.98 7.58
CA ALA A 62 9.02 -25.31 7.58
C ALA A 62 8.51 -25.73 6.20
N LEU A 63 9.01 -25.11 5.13
CA LEU A 63 8.64 -25.49 3.76
C LEU A 63 9.18 -26.87 3.39
N VAL A 64 10.43 -27.17 3.71
CA VAL A 64 11.03 -28.49 3.45
C VAL A 64 10.33 -29.59 4.27
N ASP A 65 10.10 -29.34 5.55
CA ASP A 65 9.59 -30.37 6.48
C ASP A 65 8.10 -30.69 6.28
N LYS A 66 7.29 -29.70 5.88
CA LYS A 66 5.82 -29.82 5.86
C LYS A 66 5.17 -29.67 4.49
N PHE A 67 5.89 -29.11 3.52
CA PHE A 67 5.33 -28.74 2.21
C PHE A 67 6.25 -29.14 1.06
N ASP A 68 7.14 -30.12 1.27
CA ASP A 68 8.06 -30.65 0.25
C ASP A 68 8.92 -29.59 -0.47
N GLY A 69 9.20 -28.48 0.22
CA GLY A 69 9.95 -27.34 -0.30
C GLY A 69 9.13 -26.38 -1.18
N GLU A 70 7.83 -26.62 -1.35
CA GLU A 70 6.92 -25.76 -2.12
C GLU A 70 6.16 -24.77 -1.24
N VAL A 71 5.85 -23.60 -1.80
CA VAL A 71 5.03 -22.59 -1.09
C VAL A 71 3.56 -22.98 -1.22
N PRO A 72 2.83 -23.19 -0.10
CA PRO A 72 1.44 -23.59 -0.13
C PRO A 72 0.54 -22.52 -0.74
N ARG A 73 -0.60 -22.95 -1.29
CA ARG A 73 -1.52 -22.11 -2.06
C ARG A 73 -2.81 -21.78 -1.31
N THR A 74 -2.87 -22.06 -0.01
CA THR A 74 -4.03 -21.71 0.83
C THR A 74 -3.63 -20.71 1.91
N LEU A 75 -4.60 -19.90 2.32
CA LEU A 75 -4.40 -18.90 3.37
C LEU A 75 -4.04 -19.56 4.71
N ASP A 76 -4.79 -20.60 5.09
CA ASP A 76 -4.65 -21.28 6.38
C ASP A 76 -3.29 -21.96 6.52
N GLU A 77 -2.75 -22.55 5.45
CA GLU A 77 -1.41 -23.12 5.45
C GLU A 77 -0.32 -22.04 5.51
N LEU A 78 -0.45 -20.99 4.70
CA LEU A 78 0.54 -19.91 4.65
C LEU A 78 0.71 -19.21 6.00
N VAL A 79 -0.37 -19.00 6.76
CA VAL A 79 -0.28 -18.35 8.09
C VAL A 79 0.36 -19.24 9.15
N THR A 80 0.52 -20.55 8.91
CA THR A 80 1.30 -21.42 9.81
C THR A 80 2.81 -21.21 9.67
N LEU A 81 3.26 -20.58 8.57
CA LEU A 81 4.67 -20.42 8.28
C LEU A 81 5.30 -19.27 9.09
N PRO A 82 6.53 -19.44 9.61
CA PRO A 82 7.21 -18.41 10.38
C PRO A 82 7.34 -17.08 9.63
N GLY A 83 6.92 -15.98 10.26
CA GLY A 83 7.00 -14.63 9.68
C GLY A 83 5.94 -14.31 8.64
N ILE A 84 4.97 -15.21 8.39
CA ILE A 84 3.85 -14.98 7.47
C ILE A 84 2.55 -14.81 8.28
N GLY A 85 2.07 -13.57 8.39
CA GLY A 85 0.72 -13.29 8.89
C GLY A 85 -0.30 -13.22 7.76
N ARG A 86 -1.61 -13.14 8.10
CA ARG A 86 -2.72 -13.09 7.14
C ARG A 86 -2.55 -12.08 6.00
N LYS A 87 -2.11 -10.85 6.32
CA LYS A 87 -1.81 -9.83 5.29
C LYS A 87 -0.73 -10.31 4.31
N THR A 88 0.37 -10.83 4.84
CA THR A 88 1.50 -11.31 4.02
C THR A 88 1.08 -12.50 3.16
N ALA A 89 0.28 -13.41 3.71
CA ALA A 89 -0.29 -14.54 2.98
C ALA A 89 -1.17 -14.07 1.81
N ASN A 90 -2.09 -13.13 2.02
CA ASN A 90 -2.91 -12.56 0.94
C ASN A 90 -2.05 -11.86 -0.14
N VAL A 91 -0.95 -11.19 0.24
CA VAL A 91 -0.01 -10.63 -0.75
C VAL A 91 0.62 -11.73 -1.60
N VAL A 92 1.06 -12.83 -0.99
CA VAL A 92 1.68 -13.96 -1.69
C VAL A 92 0.67 -14.65 -2.62
N LEU A 93 -0.51 -14.99 -2.11
CA LEU A 93 -1.58 -15.62 -2.89
C LEU A 93 -1.97 -14.77 -4.11
N GLY A 94 -2.19 -13.47 -3.90
CA GLY A 94 -2.63 -12.58 -4.96
C GLY A 94 -1.57 -12.29 -6.03
N ASN A 95 -0.29 -12.19 -5.66
CA ASN A 95 0.77 -11.78 -6.59
C ASN A 95 1.55 -12.94 -7.21
N ALA A 96 1.68 -14.06 -6.50
CA ALA A 96 2.49 -15.20 -6.97
C ALA A 96 1.64 -16.33 -7.56
N PHE A 97 0.37 -16.45 -7.14
CA PHE A 97 -0.50 -17.56 -7.53
C PHE A 97 -1.80 -17.11 -8.20
N ASP A 98 -1.98 -15.80 -8.42
CA ASP A 98 -3.21 -15.21 -8.97
C ASP A 98 -4.48 -15.60 -8.20
N ILE A 99 -4.35 -15.93 -6.91
CA ILE A 99 -5.47 -16.26 -6.02
C ILE A 99 -5.95 -14.96 -5.35
N PRO A 100 -7.15 -14.45 -5.66
CA PRO A 100 -7.56 -13.13 -5.21
C PRO A 100 -7.66 -13.01 -3.69
N GLY A 101 -7.08 -11.94 -3.14
CA GLY A 101 -7.11 -11.65 -1.71
C GLY A 101 -7.07 -10.15 -1.44
N ILE A 102 -7.87 -9.70 -0.45
CA ILE A 102 -7.84 -8.30 -0.02
C ILE A 102 -6.73 -8.14 1.02
N THR A 103 -5.82 -7.20 0.78
CA THR A 103 -4.69 -6.94 1.69
C THR A 103 -4.95 -5.67 2.49
N VAL A 104 -5.57 -5.83 3.66
CA VAL A 104 -5.87 -4.71 4.53
C VAL A 104 -4.61 -4.27 5.28
N ASP A 105 -4.10 -3.09 4.94
CA ASP A 105 -3.05 -2.41 5.67
C ASP A 105 -3.52 -1.06 6.26
N THR A 106 -2.59 -0.29 6.82
CA THR A 106 -2.89 1.01 7.43
C THR A 106 -3.36 2.07 6.42
N HIS A 107 -2.97 1.94 5.14
CA HIS A 107 -3.49 2.79 4.06
C HIS A 107 -4.89 2.33 3.67
N PHE A 108 -5.07 1.04 3.40
CA PHE A 108 -6.34 0.46 3.01
C PHE A 108 -7.43 0.75 4.06
N GLY A 109 -7.21 0.36 5.31
CA GLY A 109 -8.17 0.57 6.40
C GLY A 109 -8.55 2.03 6.60
N ARG A 110 -7.57 2.95 6.50
CA ARG A 110 -7.85 4.39 6.57
C ARG A 110 -8.73 4.87 5.42
N LEU A 111 -8.43 4.43 4.19
CA LEU A 111 -9.11 4.90 2.99
C LEU A 111 -10.54 4.38 2.92
N VAL A 112 -10.77 3.10 3.20
CA VAL A 112 -12.13 2.54 3.19
C VAL A 112 -13.04 3.19 4.23
N ARG A 113 -12.48 3.61 5.38
CA ARG A 113 -13.21 4.42 6.37
C ARG A 113 -13.48 5.85 5.87
N ARG A 114 -12.51 6.51 5.24
CA ARG A 114 -12.71 7.83 4.61
C ARG A 114 -13.77 7.79 3.50
N TRP A 115 -13.81 6.70 2.74
CA TRP A 115 -14.81 6.49 1.69
C TRP A 115 -16.14 5.95 2.22
N ARG A 116 -16.22 5.67 3.53
CA ARG A 116 -17.41 5.13 4.19
C ARG A 116 -17.90 3.82 3.59
N TRP A 117 -16.96 2.96 3.18
CA TRP A 117 -17.27 1.59 2.74
C TRP A 117 -17.56 0.68 3.93
N THR A 118 -16.86 0.91 5.04
CA THR A 118 -17.07 0.21 6.31
C THR A 118 -16.69 1.11 7.47
N ALA A 119 -17.31 0.88 8.63
CA ALA A 119 -16.92 1.48 9.91
C ALA A 119 -15.94 0.59 10.70
N GLU A 120 -15.69 -0.63 10.22
CA GLU A 120 -14.84 -1.60 10.90
C GLU A 120 -13.37 -1.14 10.95
N GLU A 121 -12.72 -1.46 12.06
CA GLU A 121 -11.30 -1.19 12.28
C GLU A 121 -10.44 -2.45 12.24
N ASP A 122 -11.04 -3.60 12.58
CA ASP A 122 -10.39 -4.89 12.51
C ASP A 122 -10.11 -5.29 11.04
N PRO A 123 -8.86 -5.64 10.69
CA PRO A 123 -8.49 -5.97 9.32
C PRO A 123 -9.30 -7.12 8.70
N VAL A 124 -9.66 -8.14 9.48
CA VAL A 124 -10.42 -9.30 8.98
C VAL A 124 -11.85 -8.89 8.68
N LYS A 125 -12.48 -8.12 9.57
CA LYS A 125 -13.83 -7.59 9.33
C LYS A 125 -13.87 -6.61 8.16
N VAL A 126 -12.82 -5.80 7.99
CA VAL A 126 -12.70 -4.89 6.82
C VAL A 126 -12.57 -5.69 5.53
N GLU A 127 -11.75 -6.74 5.51
CA GLU A 127 -11.60 -7.65 4.37
C GLU A 127 -12.96 -8.25 3.97
N MET A 128 -13.72 -8.79 4.94
CA MET A 128 -15.04 -9.36 4.68
C MET A 128 -16.02 -8.31 4.15
N ALA A 129 -16.13 -7.16 4.82
CA ALA A 129 -17.06 -6.10 4.44
C ALA A 129 -16.77 -5.52 3.05
N VAL A 130 -15.50 -5.36 2.68
CA VAL A 130 -15.13 -4.86 1.35
C VAL A 130 -15.25 -5.96 0.29
N GLY A 131 -15.02 -7.22 0.66
CA GLY A 131 -15.20 -8.38 -0.21
C GLY A 131 -16.64 -8.55 -0.69
N GLU A 132 -17.64 -8.09 0.08
CA GLU A 132 -19.05 -8.07 -0.33
C GLU A 132 -19.35 -6.96 -1.37
N LEU A 133 -18.52 -5.93 -1.46
CA LEU A 133 -18.74 -4.78 -2.34
C LEU A 133 -18.11 -4.92 -3.72
N ILE A 134 -17.05 -5.74 -3.83
CA ILE A 134 -16.19 -5.82 -5.01
C ILE A 134 -16.08 -7.27 -5.47
N GLU A 135 -16.18 -7.49 -6.77
CA GLU A 135 -16.04 -8.82 -7.37
C GLU A 135 -14.67 -9.44 -7.03
N ARG A 136 -14.68 -10.75 -6.72
CA ARG A 136 -13.49 -11.50 -6.30
C ARG A 136 -12.26 -11.30 -7.20
N PRO A 137 -12.35 -11.34 -8.55
CA PRO A 137 -11.19 -11.18 -9.41
C PRO A 137 -10.45 -9.84 -9.23
N GLU A 138 -11.14 -8.79 -8.77
CA GLU A 138 -10.57 -7.45 -8.61
C GLU A 138 -9.87 -7.23 -7.26
N TRP A 139 -9.97 -8.16 -6.30
CA TRP A 139 -9.53 -7.96 -4.92
C TRP A 139 -8.04 -7.58 -4.78
N THR A 140 -7.16 -8.28 -5.49
CA THR A 140 -5.72 -8.03 -5.43
C THR A 140 -5.40 -6.65 -6.02
N LEU A 141 -5.95 -6.34 -7.20
CA LEU A 141 -5.68 -5.09 -7.90
C LEU A 141 -6.30 -3.89 -7.18
N LEU A 142 -7.50 -4.04 -6.62
CA LEU A 142 -8.12 -3.07 -5.73
C LEU A 142 -7.17 -2.74 -4.57
N SER A 143 -6.64 -3.76 -3.89
CA SER A 143 -5.74 -3.55 -2.76
C SER A 143 -4.52 -2.73 -3.15
N HIS A 144 -3.89 -3.04 -4.29
CA HIS A 144 -2.81 -2.23 -4.83
C HIS A 144 -3.23 -0.78 -5.10
N ARG A 145 -4.32 -0.57 -5.85
CA ARG A 145 -4.83 0.77 -6.20
C ARG A 145 -5.08 1.62 -4.96
N VAL A 146 -5.75 1.06 -3.94
CA VAL A 146 -6.05 1.73 -2.68
C VAL A 146 -4.78 2.06 -1.91
N ILE A 147 -3.86 1.09 -1.76
CA ILE A 147 -2.59 1.31 -1.04
C ILE A 147 -1.76 2.39 -1.75
N PHE A 148 -1.64 2.34 -3.08
CA PHE A 148 -0.94 3.37 -3.86
C PHE A 148 -1.57 4.74 -3.68
N HIS A 149 -2.89 4.84 -3.76
CA HIS A 149 -3.60 6.10 -3.54
C HIS A 149 -3.34 6.64 -2.12
N GLY A 150 -3.39 5.79 -1.11
CA GLY A 150 -3.14 6.15 0.29
C GLY A 150 -1.68 6.49 0.61
N ARG A 151 -0.71 6.04 -0.21
CA ARG A 151 0.71 6.38 -0.09
C ARG A 151 1.06 7.69 -0.81
N ARG A 152 0.38 7.99 -1.92
CA ARG A 152 0.76 9.07 -2.84
C ARG A 152 -0.10 10.32 -2.73
N VAL A 153 -1.40 10.17 -2.46
CA VAL A 153 -2.38 11.27 -2.54
C VAL A 153 -3.11 11.44 -1.21
N CYS A 154 -3.73 10.37 -0.71
CA CYS A 154 -4.61 10.41 0.46
C CYS A 154 -3.83 10.13 1.77
N HIS A 155 -2.88 11.04 2.08
CA HIS A 155 -2.01 10.94 3.26
C HIS A 155 -2.78 10.94 4.59
N ALA A 156 -2.18 10.35 5.62
CA ALA A 156 -2.83 10.22 6.93
C ALA A 156 -3.16 11.57 7.58
N ARG A 157 -2.22 12.52 7.61
CA ARG A 157 -2.41 13.82 8.27
C ARG A 157 -2.98 14.91 7.34
N LYS A 158 -2.41 15.07 6.14
CA LYS A 158 -2.78 16.13 5.20
C LYS A 158 -2.98 15.55 3.78
N PRO A 159 -4.16 14.98 3.46
CA PRO A 159 -4.43 14.42 2.13
C PRO A 159 -4.51 15.52 1.07
N ALA A 160 -4.05 15.23 -0.15
CA ALA A 160 -4.04 16.17 -1.28
C ALA A 160 -5.43 16.23 -1.96
N CYS A 161 -6.45 16.70 -1.26
CA CYS A 161 -7.85 16.67 -1.73
C CYS A 161 -8.05 17.45 -3.04
N GLY A 162 -7.44 18.63 -3.19
CA GLY A 162 -7.61 19.49 -4.38
C GLY A 162 -7.14 18.89 -5.71
N VAL A 163 -6.30 17.86 -5.67
CA VAL A 163 -5.81 17.13 -6.87
C VAL A 163 -6.20 15.65 -6.85
N CYS A 164 -7.08 15.24 -5.93
CA CYS A 164 -7.48 13.85 -5.80
C CYS A 164 -8.44 13.47 -6.93
N VAL A 165 -8.13 12.41 -7.67
CA VAL A 165 -9.00 11.89 -8.74
C VAL A 165 -10.38 11.45 -8.24
N LEU A 166 -10.49 11.10 -6.96
CA LEU A 166 -11.74 10.69 -6.32
C LEU A 166 -12.47 11.86 -5.64
N ALA A 167 -12.01 13.11 -5.78
CA ALA A 167 -12.54 14.26 -5.04
C ALA A 167 -14.06 14.42 -5.18
N LYS A 168 -14.60 14.24 -6.39
CA LYS A 168 -16.04 14.40 -6.68
C LYS A 168 -16.91 13.39 -5.93
N ASP A 169 -16.41 12.18 -5.74
CA ASP A 169 -17.16 11.06 -5.16
C ASP A 169 -16.77 10.76 -3.71
N CYS A 170 -15.72 11.41 -3.19
CA CYS A 170 -15.16 11.14 -1.87
C CYS A 170 -16.02 11.77 -0.76
N PRO A 171 -16.63 10.97 0.13
CA PRO A 171 -17.40 11.49 1.28
C PRO A 171 -16.56 12.26 2.31
N SER A 172 -15.22 12.11 2.26
CA SER A 172 -14.27 12.81 3.12
C SER A 172 -13.48 13.90 2.38
N PHE A 173 -13.98 14.37 1.23
CA PHE A 173 -13.41 15.53 0.56
C PHE A 173 -13.41 16.75 1.50
N GLY A 174 -12.34 17.55 1.46
CA GLY A 174 -12.13 18.66 2.40
C GLY A 174 -11.35 18.29 3.67
N ALA A 175 -10.99 17.01 3.88
CA ALA A 175 -10.11 16.60 4.99
C ALA A 175 -8.66 17.13 4.87
N GLY A 176 -8.30 17.70 3.72
CA GLY A 176 -7.03 18.38 3.47
C GLY A 176 -7.25 19.56 2.50
N PRO A 177 -6.18 20.23 2.05
CA PRO A 177 -6.32 21.40 1.17
C PRO A 177 -7.09 21.02 -0.10
N THR A 178 -8.11 21.81 -0.39
CA THR A 178 -8.97 21.68 -1.58
C THR A 178 -8.50 22.53 -2.74
N ASP A 179 -7.68 23.55 -2.47
CA ASP A 179 -7.00 24.33 -3.50
C ASP A 179 -5.95 23.45 -4.21
N PRO A 180 -6.05 23.27 -5.55
CA PRO A 180 -5.07 22.52 -6.33
C PRO A 180 -3.63 23.00 -6.14
N GLN A 181 -3.41 24.31 -6.00
CA GLN A 181 -2.06 24.88 -5.85
C GLN A 181 -1.41 24.44 -4.53
N LEU A 182 -2.20 24.36 -3.46
CA LEU A 182 -1.74 23.89 -2.14
C LEU A 182 -1.68 22.35 -2.05
N ALA A 183 -2.50 21.65 -2.84
CA ALA A 183 -2.60 20.19 -2.79
C ALA A 183 -1.57 19.48 -3.70
N ALA A 184 -1.26 20.03 -4.87
CA ALA A 184 -0.35 19.41 -5.84
C ALA A 184 1.04 19.07 -5.26
N PRO A 185 1.70 19.96 -4.48
CA PRO A 185 3.02 19.66 -3.91
C PRO A 185 3.01 18.53 -2.87
N LEU A 186 1.84 18.15 -2.35
CA LEU A 186 1.73 17.06 -1.38
C LEU A 186 1.79 15.68 -2.04
N VAL A 187 1.56 15.58 -3.35
CA VAL A 187 1.56 14.29 -4.05
C VAL A 187 2.96 13.70 -4.10
N LYS A 188 3.09 12.42 -3.74
CA LYS A 188 4.38 11.71 -3.71
C LYS A 188 4.51 10.72 -4.88
N GLY A 189 5.72 10.57 -5.40
CA GLY A 189 6.09 9.49 -6.33
C GLY A 189 5.59 9.64 -7.78
N LEU A 190 4.67 10.57 -8.03
CA LEU A 190 4.45 11.13 -9.36
C LEU A 190 5.30 12.39 -9.42
N ARG A 191 6.43 12.37 -10.14
CA ARG A 191 6.91 13.62 -10.73
C ARG A 191 5.87 13.94 -11.80
N PRO A 192 5.12 15.06 -11.72
CA PRO A 192 4.39 15.51 -12.87
C PRO A 192 5.46 15.99 -13.86
N SER A 193 5.91 15.12 -14.75
CA SER A 193 6.74 15.55 -15.88
C SER A 193 5.93 16.36 -16.89
N THR A 194 4.61 16.34 -16.79
CA THR A 194 3.73 17.00 -17.74
C THR A 194 2.43 17.34 -17.05
N CYS A 195 2.13 18.63 -17.04
CA CYS A 195 0.77 19.12 -16.98
C CYS A 195 -0.14 18.23 -17.84
N TRP A 196 -1.17 17.63 -17.24
CA TRP A 196 -2.30 17.09 -17.99
C TRP A 196 -3.53 16.90 -17.07
N PRO A 197 -4.74 17.32 -17.48
CA PRO A 197 -5.09 18.49 -18.28
C PRO A 197 -5.90 19.45 -17.39
N TRP A 198 -5.24 20.42 -16.77
CA TRP A 198 -5.94 21.50 -16.08
C TRP A 198 -5.78 22.80 -16.89
N PRO A 199 -6.88 23.44 -17.33
CA PRO A 199 -6.83 24.76 -17.94
C PRO A 199 -6.27 25.76 -16.93
N GLY A 200 -5.19 26.47 -17.29
CA GLY A 200 -4.61 27.55 -16.47
C GLY A 200 -3.22 27.29 -15.87
N CYS A 201 -2.55 26.19 -16.22
CA CYS A 201 -1.14 26.00 -15.85
C CYS A 201 -0.23 26.60 -16.92
N GLU A 202 -0.03 27.93 -16.88
CA GLU A 202 1.03 28.59 -17.64
C GLU A 202 2.41 28.21 -17.07
N GLN A 203 3.37 28.09 -17.99
CA GLN A 203 4.66 27.44 -17.82
C GLN A 203 5.56 28.21 -16.85
N GLY A 204 5.50 27.89 -15.56
CA GLY A 204 6.44 28.39 -14.56
C GLY A 204 7.70 27.53 -14.50
N GLY A 205 8.85 28.11 -14.88
CA GLY A 205 10.18 27.50 -14.78
C GLY A 205 10.62 27.15 -13.35
N PRO A 206 11.85 26.65 -13.16
CA PRO A 206 12.29 26.05 -11.91
C PRO A 206 12.32 27.09 -10.77
N VAL A 207 11.53 26.86 -9.73
CA VAL A 207 11.58 27.65 -8.49
C VAL A 207 12.79 27.18 -7.67
N ASP A 208 13.84 27.99 -7.66
CA ASP A 208 14.98 27.85 -6.74
C ASP A 208 14.50 28.03 -5.29
N ARG A 209 15.04 27.25 -4.35
CA ARG A 209 14.62 27.19 -2.93
C ARG A 209 15.05 28.42 -2.10
N ARG A 210 15.37 29.53 -2.73
CA ARG A 210 15.74 30.77 -2.08
C ARG A 210 14.66 31.78 -2.40
N ASP A 211 13.56 31.72 -1.64
CA ASP A 211 12.64 32.84 -1.35
C ASP A 211 11.45 32.32 -0.51
N ALA A 212 11.77 31.89 0.71
CA ALA A 212 10.76 31.80 1.77
C ALA A 212 10.76 33.13 2.52
N GLY A 213 9.94 34.08 2.06
CA GLY A 213 9.84 35.41 2.66
C GLY A 213 8.46 36.04 2.48
N ALA A 214 7.70 36.04 3.57
CA ALA A 214 6.60 36.96 3.91
C ALA A 214 5.25 36.88 3.15
N GLY A 215 4.15 36.87 3.93
CA GLY A 215 2.93 37.60 3.55
C GLY A 215 1.55 36.95 3.74
N ARG A 216 0.97 37.15 4.94
CA ARG A 216 -0.42 37.63 5.22
C ARG A 216 -1.66 37.01 4.50
N GLY A 217 -2.50 36.31 5.29
CA GLY A 217 -3.81 36.82 5.80
C GLY A 217 -5.10 36.74 4.94
N ALA A 218 -6.22 36.57 5.67
CA ALA A 218 -7.65 36.57 5.27
C ALA A 218 -8.14 35.30 4.53
N GLY A 219 -9.25 34.62 4.86
CA GLY A 219 -10.46 34.99 5.59
C GLY A 219 -11.65 34.71 4.66
N GLY A 220 -12.46 33.68 4.93
CA GLY A 220 -13.65 33.38 4.11
C GLY A 220 -14.27 32.01 4.41
N GLY A 221 -15.28 31.99 5.27
CA GLY A 221 -16.09 30.80 5.53
C GLY A 221 -17.02 30.48 4.36
N VAL A 222 -17.26 29.19 4.12
CA VAL A 222 -18.23 28.68 3.14
C VAL A 222 -19.19 27.72 3.86
N PRO A 223 -20.51 27.81 3.65
CA PRO A 223 -21.50 27.19 4.52
C PRO A 223 -21.60 25.67 4.30
N VAL A 224 -21.76 24.95 5.41
CA VAL A 224 -22.00 23.51 5.44
C VAL A 224 -23.43 23.23 4.98
N ARG A 225 -23.60 22.66 3.77
CA ARG A 225 -24.87 22.04 3.37
C ARG A 225 -24.90 20.59 3.84
N THR A 226 -25.72 20.33 4.85
CA THR A 226 -26.08 19.00 5.32
C THR A 226 -27.06 18.34 4.35
N SER A 227 -26.73 17.16 3.83
CA SER A 227 -27.76 16.18 3.43
C SER A 227 -27.26 14.74 3.61
N ARG A 228 -28.15 13.91 4.14
CA ARG A 228 -27.98 12.52 4.59
C ARG A 228 -27.91 11.52 3.40
N PRO A 229 -27.49 10.26 3.66
CA PRO A 229 -26.90 9.36 2.65
C PRO A 229 -27.93 8.46 1.97
N ALA A 230 -27.66 8.00 0.75
CA ALA A 230 -28.44 6.93 0.14
C ALA A 230 -27.61 6.13 -0.87
N ALA A 231 -27.27 4.90 -0.47
CA ALA A 231 -27.28 3.63 -1.19
C ALA A 231 -26.91 3.48 -2.69
N GLY A 232 -27.14 4.48 -3.55
CA GLY A 232 -27.05 4.36 -5.01
C GLY A 232 -25.64 4.47 -5.60
N ARG A 233 -24.67 5.02 -4.87
CA ARG A 233 -23.29 5.23 -5.37
C ARG A 233 -22.36 4.00 -5.26
N ARG A 234 -22.92 2.81 -4.96
CA ARG A 234 -22.15 1.58 -4.73
C ARG A 234 -21.78 0.84 -6.02
N ALA A 235 -22.68 0.82 -7.01
CA ALA A 235 -22.46 0.11 -8.28
C ALA A 235 -21.56 0.88 -9.28
N GLU A 236 -21.56 2.22 -9.20
CA GLU A 236 -20.83 3.07 -10.16
C GLU A 236 -19.31 3.04 -9.99
N TRP A 237 -18.82 2.58 -8.83
CA TRP A 237 -17.41 2.56 -8.48
C TRP A 237 -16.63 1.41 -9.16
N SER A 238 -17.24 0.22 -9.28
CA SER A 238 -16.64 -0.95 -9.95
C SER A 238 -16.30 -0.65 -11.42
N ALA A 239 -17.16 0.11 -12.11
CA ALA A 239 -16.96 0.45 -13.51
C ALA A 239 -15.85 1.48 -13.77
N ARG A 240 -15.60 2.42 -12.86
CA ARG A 240 -14.61 3.50 -13.04
C ARG A 240 -13.19 3.14 -12.57
N CYS A 241 -13.05 2.06 -11.82
CA CYS A 241 -11.75 1.53 -11.42
C CYS A 241 -11.16 0.53 -12.41
N ARG A 242 -11.89 0.10 -13.45
CA ARG A 242 -11.31 -0.69 -14.56
C ARG A 242 -10.31 0.13 -15.36
#